data_AF-A0A2H1EC70-F1
#
_entry.id   AF-A0A2H1EC70-F1
#
_cell.length_a   1.000
_cell.length_b   1.000
_cell.length_c   1.000
_cell.angle_alpha   90.00
_cell.angle_beta   90.00
_cell.angle_gamma   90.00
#
_symmetry.space_group_name_H-M   'P 1'
#
loop_
_entity.id
_entity.type
_entity.pdbx_description
1 polymer ?
#
loop_
_entity_poly.entity_id
_entity_poly.type
_entity_poly.pdbx_seq_one_letter_code
_entity_poly.pdbx_strand_id
1 'polypeptide(L)'
;MLNNKQILSLFLLILFAFSSCYKQAKKKNNITNSSDKEVVIQEKKQNGANAKDILSQRIKNYLTTVFLDESDLKIMPVEDRKFQYTSIDLNNDGIDEIFVYLNSRYFCGSGGCTFLLLDTNLNLITEFTVTRPPLLVSDTMENNWKKLYLLSDGYREMVYNIQNKSYPANPSVEKEVKDFNTKNLTTLFSSEKTFSY
;
A
#
# COMPACT_ATOMS: atom_id res chain seq x y z
N MET A 1 46.36 -3.37 -26.55
CA MET A 1 46.00 -3.90 -27.89
C MET A 1 46.55 -5.31 -28.02
N LEU A 2 45.68 -6.33 -28.09
CA LEU A 2 45.66 -7.39 -29.10
C LEU A 2 44.32 -8.12 -28.97
N ASN A 3 43.85 -8.80 -30.02
CA ASN A 3 42.41 -8.79 -30.35
C ASN A 3 41.80 -10.19 -30.58
N ASN A 4 40.47 -10.25 -30.50
CA ASN A 4 39.65 -11.40 -30.92
C ASN A 4 39.95 -11.83 -32.37
N LYS A 5 40.23 -13.13 -32.57
CA LYS A 5 39.75 -14.02 -33.66
C LYS A 5 40.52 -15.36 -33.63
N GLN A 6 39.91 -16.41 -34.20
CA GLN A 6 40.48 -17.75 -34.44
C GLN A 6 40.61 -18.72 -33.23
N ILE A 7 39.47 -19.20 -32.73
CA ILE A 7 39.32 -20.65 -32.46
C ILE A 7 38.07 -21.11 -33.22
N LEU A 8 38.29 -21.56 -34.45
CA LEU A 8 37.27 -22.00 -35.39
C LEU A 8 37.41 -23.51 -35.61
N SER A 9 36.28 -24.22 -35.68
CA SER A 9 36.13 -25.56 -36.26
C SER A 9 36.77 -26.77 -35.54
N LEU A 10 35.94 -27.53 -34.82
CA LEU A 10 35.58 -28.92 -35.17
C LEU A 10 34.22 -29.23 -34.48
N PHE A 11 33.10 -29.37 -35.22
CA PHE A 11 32.46 -30.65 -35.60
C PHE A 11 31.98 -31.50 -34.39
N LEU A 12 30.76 -32.06 -34.32
CA LEU A 12 29.69 -32.25 -35.31
C LEU A 12 28.35 -32.67 -34.65
N LEU A 13 27.21 -32.36 -35.29
CA LEU A 13 25.85 -32.97 -35.21
C LEU A 13 25.39 -33.72 -33.93
N ILE A 14 24.32 -33.20 -33.29
CA ILE A 14 23.10 -34.00 -33.05
C ILE A 14 21.87 -33.18 -33.46
N LEU A 15 21.17 -33.66 -34.50
CA LEU A 15 19.80 -33.25 -34.84
C LEU A 15 18.83 -34.13 -34.04
N PHE A 16 17.97 -33.52 -33.23
CA PHE A 16 16.68 -34.13 -32.89
C PHE A 16 15.57 -33.09 -33.05
N ALA A 17 14.87 -33.18 -34.17
CA ALA A 17 13.58 -32.53 -34.34
C ALA A 17 12.53 -33.31 -33.55
N PHE A 18 11.89 -32.67 -32.58
CA PHE A 18 10.59 -33.11 -32.08
C PHE A 18 9.53 -32.06 -32.41
N SER A 19 8.54 -32.52 -33.16
CA SER A 19 7.46 -31.71 -33.71
C SER A 19 6.49 -31.22 -32.65
N SER A 20 6.17 -29.93 -32.76
CA SER A 20 4.97 -29.23 -32.26
C SER A 20 3.79 -30.08 -31.78
N CYS A 21 3.23 -29.70 -30.62
CA CYS A 21 1.78 -29.68 -30.46
C CYS A 21 1.33 -28.53 -29.54
N TYR A 22 1.05 -27.37 -30.13
CA TYR A 22 0.53 -26.19 -29.42
C TYR A 22 -0.98 -26.39 -29.13
N LYS A 23 -1.36 -26.64 -27.87
CA LYS A 23 -2.76 -26.94 -27.51
C LYS A 23 -3.52 -25.67 -27.07
N GLN A 24 -4.12 -24.97 -28.04
CA GLN A 24 -5.10 -23.93 -27.75
C GLN A 24 -6.38 -24.55 -27.17
N ALA A 25 -6.78 -24.13 -25.96
CA ALA A 25 -8.09 -24.46 -25.41
C ALA A 25 -9.16 -23.54 -26.02
N LYS A 26 -10.08 -24.10 -26.81
CA LYS A 26 -11.16 -23.33 -27.45
C LYS A 26 -12.22 -22.92 -26.45
N LYS A 27 -12.55 -21.62 -26.43
CA LYS A 27 -13.80 -21.08 -25.88
C LYS A 27 -14.98 -21.72 -26.62
N LYS A 28 -15.97 -22.26 -25.89
CA LYS A 28 -17.22 -22.77 -26.46
C LYS A 28 -18.40 -22.33 -25.61
N ASN A 29 -19.09 -21.28 -26.04
CA ASN A 29 -20.41 -20.94 -25.53
C ASN A 29 -21.42 -21.89 -26.18
N ASN A 30 -22.46 -22.30 -25.44
CA ASN A 30 -23.83 -22.52 -25.94
C ASN A 30 -24.80 -22.68 -24.76
N ILE A 31 -25.93 -21.97 -24.85
CA ILE A 31 -27.16 -22.06 -24.05
C ILE A 31 -28.15 -22.85 -24.95
N THR A 32 -29.20 -23.58 -24.56
CA THR A 32 -29.97 -23.81 -23.30
C THR A 32 -29.71 -25.24 -22.73
N ASN A 33 -30.45 -25.87 -21.80
CA ASN A 33 -31.77 -25.61 -21.19
C ASN A 33 -31.87 -26.04 -19.70
N SER A 34 -33.05 -25.85 -19.11
CA SER A 34 -33.38 -26.08 -17.69
C SER A 34 -33.78 -27.51 -17.32
N SER A 35 -33.18 -28.08 -16.27
CA SER A 35 -33.85 -28.31 -14.97
C SER A 35 -33.00 -29.20 -14.07
N ASP A 36 -32.24 -28.60 -13.15
CA ASP A 36 -32.20 -29.02 -11.74
C ASP A 36 -31.35 -28.05 -10.90
N LYS A 37 -32.04 -27.36 -9.99
CA LYS A 37 -31.58 -26.64 -8.77
C LYS A 37 -30.15 -26.08 -8.74
N GLU A 38 -30.06 -24.76 -8.97
CA GLU A 38 -29.68 -23.77 -7.92
C GLU A 38 -28.79 -24.33 -6.78
N VAL A 39 -27.52 -23.93 -6.64
CA VAL A 39 -27.10 -22.55 -6.33
C VAL A 39 -25.91 -22.08 -7.18
N VAL A 40 -26.11 -21.01 -7.96
CA VAL A 40 -25.03 -20.14 -8.44
C VAL A 40 -25.20 -18.78 -7.78
N ILE A 41 -24.24 -18.40 -6.92
CA ILE A 41 -23.86 -17.04 -6.47
C ILE A 41 -22.92 -17.23 -5.25
N GLN A 42 -21.73 -16.60 -5.23
CA GLN A 42 -21.08 -15.95 -4.06
C GLN A 42 -19.59 -15.56 -4.30
N GLU A 43 -18.91 -16.04 -5.36
CA GLU A 43 -17.43 -15.88 -5.49
C GLU A 43 -16.90 -14.44 -5.60
N LYS A 44 -17.73 -13.43 -5.91
CA LYS A 44 -17.26 -12.04 -6.08
C LYS A 44 -17.30 -11.15 -4.82
N LYS A 45 -17.86 -11.60 -3.70
CA LYS A 45 -17.94 -10.78 -2.46
C LYS A 45 -16.97 -11.24 -1.36
N GLN A 46 -16.53 -12.51 -1.40
CA GLN A 46 -15.65 -13.06 -0.37
C GLN A 46 -14.19 -12.61 -0.50
N ASN A 47 -13.68 -12.42 -1.72
CA ASN A 47 -12.24 -12.17 -1.92
C ASN A 47 -11.75 -10.82 -1.36
N GLY A 48 -12.51 -9.74 -1.55
CA GLY A 48 -12.16 -8.41 -1.04
C GLY A 48 -12.27 -8.28 0.49
N ALA A 49 -13.28 -8.92 1.09
CA ALA A 49 -13.42 -8.97 2.55
C ALA A 49 -12.26 -9.76 3.18
N ASN A 50 -11.95 -10.95 2.62
CA ASN A 50 -10.85 -11.78 3.08
C ASN A 50 -9.50 -11.06 2.97
N ALA A 51 -9.22 -10.39 1.85
CA ALA A 51 -8.00 -9.58 1.69
C ALA A 51 -7.90 -8.45 2.73
N LYS A 52 -8.99 -7.70 2.99
CA LYS A 52 -9.02 -6.63 4.00
C LYS A 52 -8.81 -7.18 5.42
N ASP A 53 -9.38 -8.34 5.74
CA ASP A 53 -9.22 -8.95 7.06
C ASP A 53 -7.82 -9.59 7.22
N ILE A 54 -7.24 -10.22 6.19
CA ILE A 54 -5.83 -10.71 6.20
C ILE A 54 -4.85 -9.55 6.39
N LEU A 55 -4.99 -8.46 5.65
CA LEU A 55 -4.10 -7.32 5.78
C LEU A 55 -4.23 -6.67 7.16
N SER A 56 -5.45 -6.58 7.72
CA SER A 56 -5.63 -6.11 9.10
C SER A 56 -4.89 -6.96 10.14
N GLN A 57 -4.82 -8.28 9.95
CA GLN A 57 -4.08 -9.19 10.83
C GLN A 57 -2.56 -9.02 10.67
N ARG A 58 -2.06 -8.81 9.45
CA ARG A 58 -0.63 -8.48 9.21
C ARG A 58 -0.24 -7.17 9.88
N ILE A 59 -1.05 -6.11 9.73
CA ILE A 59 -0.81 -4.80 10.38
C ILE A 59 -0.87 -4.94 11.90
N LYS A 60 -1.87 -5.64 12.45
CA LYS A 60 -1.94 -5.96 13.89
C LYS A 60 -0.64 -6.62 14.38
N ASN A 61 -0.17 -7.66 13.70
CA ASN A 61 1.06 -8.35 14.08
C ASN A 61 2.26 -7.39 14.04
N TYR A 62 2.44 -6.64 12.96
CA TYR A 62 3.49 -5.63 12.83
C TYR A 62 3.46 -4.61 13.98
N LEU A 63 2.28 -4.08 14.33
CA LEU A 63 2.13 -3.15 15.45
C LEU A 63 2.57 -3.77 16.78
N THR A 64 2.21 -5.04 17.04
CA THR A 64 2.50 -5.71 18.32
C THR A 64 3.86 -6.39 18.42
N THR A 65 4.62 -6.52 17.32
CA THR A 65 5.90 -7.26 17.33
C THR A 65 7.07 -6.53 16.67
N VAL A 66 6.83 -5.40 15.99
CA VAL A 66 7.87 -4.64 15.27
C VAL A 66 7.83 -3.16 15.61
N PHE A 67 6.64 -2.55 15.64
CA PHE A 67 6.50 -1.11 15.87
C PHE A 67 6.47 -0.72 17.36
N LEU A 68 5.81 -1.52 18.20
CA LEU A 68 5.71 -1.29 19.65
C LEU A 68 6.49 -2.34 20.43
N ASP A 69 7.09 -1.92 21.54
CA ASP A 69 7.75 -2.82 22.48
C ASP A 69 6.80 -3.29 23.61
N GLU A 70 7.29 -4.20 24.47
CA GLU A 70 6.52 -4.71 25.59
C GLU A 70 6.12 -3.63 26.62
N SER A 71 6.90 -2.55 26.71
CA SER A 71 6.66 -1.43 27.63
C SER A 71 5.55 -0.52 27.11
N ASP A 72 5.55 -0.19 25.81
CA ASP A 72 4.45 0.51 25.11
C ASP A 72 3.13 -0.23 25.33
N LEU A 73 3.12 -1.54 25.05
CA LEU A 73 1.94 -2.37 25.19
C LEU A 73 1.49 -2.45 26.66
N LYS A 74 2.41 -2.52 27.62
CA LYS A 74 2.08 -2.59 29.05
C LYS A 74 1.39 -1.32 29.57
N ILE A 75 1.77 -0.14 29.05
CA ILE A 75 1.17 1.14 29.46
C ILE A 75 -0.04 1.56 28.61
N MET A 76 -0.20 1.01 27.40
CA MET A 76 -1.34 1.25 26.52
C MET A 76 -2.53 0.33 26.84
N PRO A 77 -3.67 0.87 27.33
CA PRO A 77 -4.85 0.08 27.64
C PRO A 77 -5.44 -0.60 26.40
N VAL A 78 -6.02 -1.78 26.57
CA VAL A 78 -6.48 -2.63 25.46
C VAL A 78 -7.57 -1.94 24.64
N GLU A 79 -8.40 -1.11 25.27
CA GLU A 79 -9.42 -0.30 24.61
C GLU A 79 -8.85 0.81 23.70
N ASP A 80 -7.58 1.19 23.87
CA ASP A 80 -6.87 2.18 23.07
C ASP A 80 -6.02 1.57 21.96
N ARG A 81 -5.82 0.25 21.95
CA ARG A 81 -5.09 -0.46 20.89
C ARG A 81 -5.97 -0.58 19.66
N LYS A 82 -6.14 0.54 18.96
CA LYS A 82 -7.00 0.71 17.79
C LYS A 82 -6.25 1.36 16.64
N PHE A 83 -6.57 0.94 15.43
CA PHE A 83 -6.08 1.53 14.20
C PHE A 83 -7.15 1.54 13.12
N GLN A 84 -7.04 2.48 12.19
CA GLN A 84 -7.68 2.42 10.88
C GLN A 84 -6.57 2.26 9.84
N TYR A 85 -6.87 1.74 8.66
CA TYR A 85 -5.91 1.75 7.57
C TYR A 85 -6.59 1.89 6.22
N THR A 86 -5.82 2.33 5.23
CA THR A 86 -6.21 2.36 3.82
C THR A 86 -4.98 2.16 2.95
N SER A 87 -5.17 1.90 1.66
CA SER A 87 -4.09 1.52 0.74
C SER A 87 -4.21 2.31 -0.55
N ILE A 88 -3.08 2.80 -1.06
CA ILE A 88 -2.99 3.59 -2.29
C ILE A 88 -1.57 3.52 -2.86
N ASP A 89 -1.46 3.21 -4.14
CA ASP A 89 -0.23 3.37 -4.92
C ASP A 89 0.18 4.85 -4.95
N LEU A 90 1.27 5.20 -4.27
CA LEU A 90 1.84 6.55 -4.25
C LEU A 90 2.93 6.74 -5.30
N ASN A 91 3.53 5.68 -5.83
CA ASN A 91 4.73 5.75 -6.65
C ASN A 91 4.46 5.45 -8.16
N ASN A 92 3.26 4.97 -8.47
CA ASN A 92 2.72 4.47 -9.75
C ASN A 92 3.40 3.19 -10.30
N ASP A 93 3.90 2.29 -9.44
CA ASP A 93 4.42 0.97 -9.83
C ASP A 93 3.34 -0.14 -9.90
N GLY A 94 2.10 0.15 -9.46
CA GLY A 94 0.99 -0.79 -9.42
C GLY A 94 0.88 -1.60 -8.12
N ILE A 95 1.66 -1.27 -7.10
CA ILE A 95 1.62 -1.84 -5.75
C ILE A 95 1.22 -0.75 -4.77
N ASP A 96 0.13 -0.96 -4.02
CA ASP A 96 -0.30 0.02 -3.02
C ASP A 96 0.66 0.09 -1.82
N GLU A 97 1.06 1.31 -1.44
CA GLU A 97 1.50 1.61 -0.08
C GLU A 97 0.31 1.66 0.89
N ILE A 98 0.61 1.54 2.20
CA ILE A 98 -0.39 1.35 3.24
C ILE A 98 -0.26 2.46 4.27
N PHE A 99 -1.29 3.29 4.41
CA PHE A 99 -1.41 4.21 5.53
C PHE A 99 -2.10 3.52 6.70
N VAL A 100 -1.51 3.61 7.89
CA VAL A 100 -2.08 3.15 9.17
C VAL A 100 -2.27 4.37 10.07
N TYR A 101 -3.50 4.63 10.50
CA TYR A 101 -3.84 5.71 11.42
C TYR A 101 -3.96 5.15 12.84
N LEU A 102 -3.14 5.63 13.77
CA LEU A 102 -3.14 5.25 15.17
C LEU A 102 -3.93 6.30 15.97
N ASN A 103 -5.20 5.99 16.26
CA ASN A 103 -6.19 6.97 16.72
C ASN A 103 -6.50 6.91 18.22
N SER A 104 -5.46 6.76 19.05
CA SER A 104 -5.60 6.60 20.51
C SER A 104 -4.84 7.65 21.30
N ARG A 105 -5.16 7.81 22.59
CA ARG A 105 -4.47 8.76 23.50
C ARG A 105 -2.96 8.54 23.63
N TYR A 106 -2.45 7.38 23.23
CA TYR A 106 -1.01 7.11 23.21
C TYR A 106 -0.31 7.81 22.02
N PHE A 107 -0.99 7.85 20.89
CA PHE A 107 -0.47 8.39 19.62
C PHE A 107 -0.98 9.79 19.29
N CYS A 108 -1.94 10.33 20.06
CA CYS A 108 -2.63 11.58 19.79
C CYS A 108 -2.42 12.62 20.90
N GLY A 109 -1.97 13.82 20.49
CA GLY A 109 -1.97 15.04 21.29
C GLY A 109 -2.84 16.14 20.67
N SER A 110 -2.76 17.37 21.20
CA SER A 110 -3.53 18.52 20.69
C SER A 110 -3.19 18.90 19.24
N GLY A 111 -1.93 18.73 18.84
CA GLY A 111 -1.46 19.00 17.48
C GLY A 111 -1.91 17.96 16.43
N GLY A 112 -2.29 16.76 16.85
CA GLY A 112 -2.67 15.66 15.98
C GLY A 112 -2.22 14.30 16.50
N CYS A 113 -2.27 13.30 15.64
CA CYS A 113 -1.97 11.90 15.91
C CYS A 113 -0.83 11.37 15.04
N THR A 114 -0.39 10.14 15.34
CA THR A 114 0.57 9.38 14.53
C THR A 114 -0.12 8.65 13.37
N PHE A 115 0.52 8.71 12.19
CA PHE A 115 0.21 7.86 11.05
C PHE A 115 1.48 7.17 10.57
N LEU A 116 1.39 5.90 10.20
CA LEU A 116 2.47 5.17 9.55
C LEU A 116 2.18 5.05 8.06
N LEU A 117 3.17 5.29 7.22
CA LEU A 117 3.19 4.89 5.82
C LEU A 117 4.13 3.70 5.68
N LEU A 118 3.60 2.58 5.21
CA LEU A 118 4.30 1.31 5.09
C LEU A 118 4.30 0.85 3.62
N ASP A 119 5.32 0.09 3.21
CA ASP A 119 5.29 -0.63 1.94
C ASP A 119 4.36 -1.87 2.02
N THR A 120 4.16 -2.56 0.89
CA THR A 120 3.33 -3.79 0.82
C THR A 120 3.81 -4.94 1.73
N ASN A 121 5.09 -4.92 2.14
CA ASN A 121 5.71 -5.89 3.04
C ASN A 121 5.58 -5.48 4.52
N LEU A 122 5.08 -4.28 4.81
CA LEU A 122 5.02 -3.61 6.11
C LEU A 122 6.36 -3.04 6.61
N ASN A 123 7.30 -2.74 5.73
CA ASN A 123 8.46 -1.92 6.07
C ASN A 123 8.02 -0.45 6.23
N LEU A 124 8.51 0.23 7.27
CA LEU A 124 8.21 1.64 7.51
C LEU A 124 8.89 2.53 6.47
N ILE A 125 8.09 3.33 5.75
CA ILE A 125 8.56 4.37 4.83
C ILE A 125 8.64 5.71 5.58
N THR A 126 7.56 6.09 6.26
CA THR A 126 7.50 7.34 7.07
C THR A 126 6.57 7.15 8.26
N GLU A 127 7.03 7.56 9.44
CA GLU A 127 6.16 7.85 10.58
C GLU A 127 5.82 9.34 10.58
N PHE A 128 4.56 9.68 10.36
CA PHE A 128 4.05 11.04 10.44
C PHE A 128 3.52 11.32 11.83
N THR A 129 3.95 12.45 12.40
CA THR A 129 3.48 12.98 13.68
C THR A 129 2.63 14.24 13.45
N VAL A 130 1.88 14.69 14.47
CA VAL A 130 1.20 16.02 14.46
C VAL A 130 0.27 16.26 13.25
N THR A 131 -0.45 15.22 12.81
CA THR A 131 -1.41 15.31 11.70
C THR A 131 -2.75 14.62 12.03
N ARG A 132 -3.80 14.89 11.26
CA ARG A 132 -5.16 14.36 11.51
C ARG A 132 -5.89 14.09 10.19
N PRO A 133 -6.93 13.22 10.18
CA PRO A 133 -7.79 13.05 9.01
C PRO A 133 -8.48 14.37 8.60
N PRO A 134 -8.78 14.55 7.31
CA PRO A 134 -8.39 13.69 6.19
C PRO A 134 -6.92 13.89 5.79
N LEU A 135 -6.27 12.83 5.32
CA LEU A 135 -5.05 12.97 4.50
C LEU A 135 -5.50 13.15 3.05
N LEU A 136 -4.83 14.01 2.28
CA LEU A 136 -5.12 14.21 0.87
C LEU A 136 -3.91 13.78 0.02
N VAL A 137 -4.14 12.97 -1.01
CA VAL A 137 -3.10 12.53 -1.96
C VAL A 137 -3.34 13.23 -3.29
N SER A 138 -2.32 13.89 -3.83
CA SER A 138 -2.40 14.55 -5.13
C SER A 138 -2.11 13.58 -6.28
N ASP A 139 -2.79 13.76 -7.41
CA ASP A 139 -2.37 13.15 -8.68
C ASP A 139 -1.07 13.77 -9.23
N THR A 140 -0.57 14.85 -8.63
CA THR A 140 0.71 15.46 -8.97
C THR A 140 1.87 14.64 -8.40
N MET A 141 2.71 14.12 -9.28
CA MET A 141 3.95 13.43 -8.94
C MET A 141 5.10 14.43 -8.78
N GLU A 142 5.94 14.21 -7.77
CA GLU A 142 7.25 14.84 -7.62
C GLU A 142 8.22 13.78 -7.09
N ASN A 143 9.47 13.73 -7.57
CA ASN A 143 10.44 12.69 -7.19
C ASN A 143 9.97 11.24 -7.41
N ASN A 144 9.09 11.01 -8.40
CA ASN A 144 8.39 9.75 -8.68
C ASN A 144 7.42 9.28 -7.58
N TRP A 145 6.94 10.18 -6.73
CA TRP A 145 5.92 9.90 -5.71
C TRP A 145 4.82 10.97 -5.73
N LYS A 146 3.60 10.61 -5.38
CA LYS A 146 2.47 11.52 -5.24
C LYS A 146 2.73 12.48 -4.08
N LYS A 147 2.43 13.76 -4.28
CA LYS A 147 2.49 14.75 -3.19
C LYS A 147 1.34 14.52 -2.21
N LEU A 148 1.62 14.64 -0.92
CA LEU A 148 0.61 14.56 0.13
C LEU A 148 0.28 15.96 0.65
N TYR A 149 -0.97 16.20 1.01
CA TYR A 149 -1.37 17.37 1.79
C TYR A 149 -1.94 16.92 3.13
N LEU A 150 -1.19 17.18 4.20
CA LEU A 150 -1.48 16.69 5.55
C LEU A 150 -1.96 17.84 6.44
N LEU A 151 -2.96 17.59 7.29
CA LEU A 151 -3.60 18.62 8.10
C LEU A 151 -2.98 18.69 9.50
N SER A 152 -2.33 19.83 9.81
CA SER A 152 -1.86 20.16 11.17
C SER A 152 -2.72 21.29 11.76
N ASP A 153 -2.18 22.50 11.94
CA ASP A 153 -2.95 23.74 12.14
C ASP A 153 -3.49 24.35 10.82
N GLY A 154 -2.99 23.84 9.69
CA GLY A 154 -3.39 24.10 8.31
C GLY A 154 -2.82 23.00 7.41
N TYR A 155 -3.13 23.01 6.12
CA TYR A 155 -2.59 22.00 5.19
C TYR A 155 -1.11 22.23 4.89
N ARG A 156 -0.38 21.13 4.76
CA ARG A 156 1.08 21.09 4.61
C ARG A 156 1.45 20.20 3.44
N GLU A 157 2.23 20.72 2.50
CA GLU A 157 2.70 19.95 1.34
C GLU A 157 3.87 19.05 1.74
N MET A 158 3.72 17.74 1.55
CA MET A 158 4.77 16.76 1.80
C MET A 158 5.26 16.21 0.45
N VAL A 159 6.55 16.44 0.17
CA VAL A 159 7.24 15.92 -1.01
C VAL A 159 8.16 14.78 -0.58
N TYR A 160 8.12 13.66 -1.29
CA TYR A 160 8.99 12.53 -1.01
C TYR A 160 10.46 12.87 -1.27
N ASN A 161 11.34 12.53 -0.34
CA ASN A 161 12.78 12.74 -0.48
C ASN A 161 13.47 11.43 -0.92
N ILE A 162 14.01 11.42 -2.14
CA ILE A 162 14.68 10.23 -2.75
C ILE A 162 15.90 9.78 -1.93
N GLN A 163 16.65 10.72 -1.33
CA GLN A 163 17.87 10.41 -0.59
C GLN A 163 17.53 9.73 0.75
N ASN A 164 16.54 10.26 1.46
CA ASN A 164 16.07 9.73 2.74
C ASN A 164 15.08 8.57 2.59
N LYS A 165 14.57 8.33 1.36
CA LYS A 165 13.52 7.36 1.02
C LYS A 165 12.24 7.51 1.86
N SER A 166 11.89 8.76 2.18
CA SER A 166 10.82 9.10 3.11
C SER A 166 10.21 10.46 2.80
N TYR A 167 8.96 10.68 3.18
CA TYR A 167 8.40 12.03 3.32
C TYR A 167 8.91 12.70 4.62
N PRO A 168 8.76 14.03 4.78
CA PRO A 168 9.03 14.68 6.06
C PRO A 168 8.09 14.15 7.17
N ALA A 169 8.64 13.88 8.35
CA ALA A 169 7.95 13.17 9.44
C ALA A 169 7.02 14.03 10.32
N ASN A 170 7.11 15.36 10.23
CA ASN A 170 6.30 16.26 11.06
C ASN A 170 5.77 17.44 10.22
N PRO A 171 4.50 17.39 9.75
CA PRO A 171 3.93 18.45 8.93
C PRO A 171 3.92 19.82 9.63
N SER A 172 3.91 19.91 10.97
CA SER A 172 3.79 21.22 11.64
C SER A 172 4.98 22.15 11.38
N VAL A 173 6.16 21.60 11.05
CA VAL A 173 7.36 22.37 10.65
C VAL A 173 7.48 22.57 9.13
N GLU A 174 6.63 21.93 8.33
CA GLU A 174 6.60 22.07 6.88
C GLU A 174 5.84 23.33 6.44
N LYS A 175 5.97 23.67 5.15
CA LYS A 175 5.34 24.85 4.57
C LYS A 175 3.81 24.73 4.51
N GLU A 176 3.12 25.72 5.06
CA GLU A 176 1.67 25.89 4.89
C GLU A 176 1.30 26.17 3.42
N VAL A 177 0.31 25.44 2.90
CA VAL A 177 -0.32 25.70 1.61
C VAL A 177 -1.76 26.16 1.81
N LYS A 178 -2.06 27.38 1.34
CA LYS A 178 -3.38 28.00 1.45
C LYS A 178 -4.25 27.72 0.22
N ASP A 179 -3.64 27.76 -0.95
CA ASP A 179 -4.27 27.45 -2.24
C ASP A 179 -3.53 26.28 -2.90
N PHE A 180 -4.13 25.09 -2.84
CA PHE A 180 -3.68 23.90 -3.58
C PHE A 180 -4.83 23.33 -4.39
N ASN A 181 -4.54 22.72 -5.54
CA ASN A 181 -5.56 22.33 -6.52
C ASN A 181 -6.43 21.17 -5.99
N THR A 182 -7.65 21.49 -5.55
CA THR A 182 -8.60 20.54 -4.96
C THR A 182 -9.27 19.59 -5.97
N LYS A 183 -9.11 19.80 -7.29
CA LYS A 183 -9.78 18.98 -8.31
C LYS A 183 -9.18 17.59 -8.50
N ASN A 184 -7.91 17.42 -8.11
CA ASN A 184 -7.09 16.23 -8.39
C ASN A 184 -6.52 15.68 -7.06
N LEU A 185 -7.41 15.48 -6.08
CA LEU A 185 -7.08 14.99 -4.75
C LEU A 185 -7.90 13.75 -4.40
N THR A 186 -7.23 12.70 -3.95
CA THR A 186 -7.85 11.54 -3.31
C THR A 186 -7.87 11.76 -1.79
N THR A 187 -9.06 11.80 -1.19
CA THR A 187 -9.25 11.98 0.26
C THR A 187 -9.23 10.62 0.96
N LEU A 188 -8.31 10.45 1.90
CA LEU A 188 -8.16 9.25 2.74
C LEU A 188 -8.75 9.46 4.15
N PHE A 189 -9.14 8.35 4.79
CA PHE A 189 -9.68 8.30 6.17
C PHE A 189 -11.01 9.03 6.41
N SER A 190 -11.82 9.26 5.37
CA SER A 190 -13.16 9.86 5.50
C SER A 190 -14.17 8.99 6.27
N SER A 191 -14.05 7.65 6.21
CA SER A 191 -15.02 6.72 6.81
C SER A 191 -14.48 5.28 7.03
N GLU A 192 -13.18 5.14 7.32
CA GLU A 192 -12.53 3.82 7.38
C GLU A 192 -12.95 2.95 8.59
N LYS A 193 -12.93 1.63 8.40
CA LYS A 193 -13.19 0.63 9.46
C LYS A 193 -12.07 0.69 10.50
N THR A 194 -12.43 0.78 11.78
CA THR A 194 -11.51 0.64 12.91
C THR A 194 -11.31 -0.83 13.25
N PHE A 195 -10.07 -1.20 13.58
CA PHE A 195 -9.60 -2.51 14.00
C PHE A 195 -8.91 -2.40 15.37
N SER A 196 -8.74 -3.52 16.08
CA SER A 196 -8.05 -3.57 17.38
C SER A 196 -6.87 -4.55 17.37
N TYR A 197 -5.83 -4.25 18.16
CA TYR A 197 -4.62 -5.08 18.29
C TYR A 197 -4.33 -5.57 19.71
#